data_AF-A0A0N5B7D1-F1
#
_entry.id   AF-A0A0N5B7D1-F1
#
_cell.length_a   1.000
_cell.length_b   1.000
_cell.length_c   1.000
_cell.angle_alpha   90.00
_cell.angle_beta   90.00
_cell.angle_gamma   90.00
#
_symmetry.space_group_name_H-M   'P 1'
#
loop_
_entity.id
_entity.type
_entity.pdbx_description
1 polymer ?
#
loop_
_entity_poly.entity_id
_entity_poly.type
_entity_poly.pdbx_seq_one_letter_code
_entity_poly.pdbx_strand_id
1 'polypeptide(L)'
;MCIDVFGKQFTRDKIDENVRRTNLYYDGNTNYHGSNVVMAYGSIDLWNILGSYTYDSSHNLFSYLINGKAHFADLYPPRETNPVDLPNESK
;
A
#
# COMPACT_ATOMS: atom_id res chain seq x y z
N MET A 1 19.35 17.78 -2.44
CA MET A 1 17.94 17.85 -2.90
C MET A 1 16.97 18.24 -1.78
N CYS A 2 16.66 17.39 -0.79
CA CYS A 2 15.62 17.73 0.22
C CYS A 2 15.98 18.97 1.05
N ILE A 3 17.25 19.08 1.46
CA ILE A 3 17.79 20.25 2.17
C ILE A 3 17.62 21.53 1.33
N ASP A 4 17.96 21.44 0.04
CA ASP A 4 17.98 22.59 -0.87
C ASP A 4 16.57 23.07 -1.24
N VAL A 5 15.60 22.16 -1.29
CA VAL A 5 14.22 22.46 -1.70
C VAL A 5 13.32 22.83 -0.52
N PHE A 6 13.47 22.13 0.62
CA PHE A 6 12.52 22.22 1.74
C PHE A 6 13.12 22.85 3.00
N GLY A 7 14.45 23.01 3.07
CA GLY A 7 15.16 23.67 4.17
C GLY A 7 16.10 22.75 4.95
N LYS A 8 16.97 23.40 5.75
CA LYS A 8 18.11 22.76 6.42
C LYS A 8 17.77 21.62 7.38
N GLN A 9 16.53 21.60 7.89
CA GLN A 9 16.04 20.57 8.80
C GLN A 9 15.75 19.21 8.12
N PHE A 10 15.60 19.18 6.79
CA PHE A 10 15.30 17.95 6.04
C PHE A 10 16.58 17.19 5.66
N THR A 11 17.40 16.90 6.68
CA THR A 11 18.62 16.10 6.53
C THR A 11 18.28 14.63 6.29
N ARG A 12 19.24 13.87 5.74
CA ARG A 12 19.12 12.41 5.58
C ARG A 12 18.77 11.74 6.90
N ASP A 13 19.49 12.07 7.96
CA ASP A 13 19.27 11.45 9.27
C ASP A 13 17.86 11.72 9.79
N LYS A 14 17.33 12.93 9.57
CA LYS A 14 15.95 13.25 9.97
C LYS A 14 14.93 12.45 9.16
N ILE A 15 15.19 12.24 7.87
CA ILE A 15 14.34 11.43 7.00
C ILE A 15 14.38 9.97 7.46
N ASP A 16 15.57 9.40 7.69
CA ASP A 16 15.74 8.02 8.15
C ASP A 16 15.08 7.80 9.54
N GLU A 17 15.23 8.75 10.46
CA GLU A 17 14.55 8.74 11.76
C GLU A 17 13.02 8.69 11.59
N ASN A 18 12.47 9.51 10.70
CA ASN A 18 11.03 9.54 10.44
C ASN A 18 10.53 8.25 9.79
N VAL A 19 11.29 7.66 8.85
CA VAL A 19 10.97 6.36 8.25
C VAL A 19 10.93 5.28 9.34
N ARG A 20 11.94 5.23 10.20
CA ARG A 20 11.98 4.30 11.34
C ARG A 20 10.77 4.51 12.26
N ARG A 21 10.45 5.75 12.60
CA ARG A 21 9.31 6.09 13.47
C ARG A 21 7.99 5.61 12.87
N THR A 22 7.76 5.81 11.57
CA THR A 22 6.55 5.31 10.89
C THR A 22 6.48 3.79 10.92
N ASN A 23 7.58 3.10 10.63
CA ASN A 23 7.61 1.63 10.69
C ASN A 23 7.37 1.10 12.11
N LEU A 24 7.89 1.76 13.15
CA LEU A 24 7.62 1.39 14.54
C LEU A 24 6.17 1.66 14.95
N TYR A 25 5.54 2.70 14.40
CA TYR A 25 4.17 3.04 14.74
C TYR A 25 3.15 2.04 14.15
N TYR A 26 3.39 1.56 12.93
CA TYR A 26 2.50 0.62 12.23
C TYR A 26 2.97 -0.84 12.32
N ASP A 27 4.03 -1.12 13.08
CA ASP A 27 4.71 -2.43 13.15
C ASP A 27 5.18 -2.97 11.79
N GLY A 28 5.57 -2.06 10.91
CA GLY A 28 6.05 -2.36 9.57
C GLY A 28 4.99 -3.02 8.69
N ASN A 29 5.44 -3.70 7.63
CA ASN A 29 4.53 -4.35 6.69
C ASN A 29 4.23 -5.81 7.05
N THR A 30 5.00 -6.46 7.92
CA THR A 30 4.77 -7.86 8.30
C THR A 30 3.82 -8.04 9.48
N ASN A 31 3.73 -7.04 10.36
CA ASN A 31 2.96 -7.12 11.61
C ASN A 31 1.91 -6.00 11.73
N TYR A 32 1.44 -5.49 10.59
CA TYR A 32 0.37 -4.51 10.58
C TYR A 32 -0.88 -5.06 11.28
N HIS A 33 -1.41 -4.31 12.24
CA HIS A 33 -2.48 -4.77 13.14
C HIS A 33 -3.66 -3.79 13.17
N GLY A 34 -3.87 -3.06 12.08
CA GLY A 34 -5.07 -2.24 11.90
C GLY A 34 -6.35 -3.08 11.84
N SER A 35 -7.50 -2.42 11.91
CA SER A 35 -8.81 -3.07 11.82
C SER A 35 -9.73 -2.40 10.81
N ASN A 36 -10.60 -3.20 10.18
CA ASN A 36 -11.51 -2.78 9.11
C ASN A 36 -10.76 -2.19 7.90
N VAL A 37 -9.73 -2.89 7.44
CA VAL A 37 -8.87 -2.46 6.34
C VAL A 37 -8.86 -3.53 5.25
N VAL A 38 -9.06 -3.10 4.01
CA VAL A 38 -8.82 -3.90 2.81
C VAL A 38 -7.68 -3.27 2.04
N MET A 39 -6.59 -4.01 1.85
CA MET A 39 -5.44 -3.60 1.05
C MET A 39 -5.48 -4.32 -0.29
N ALA A 40 -5.58 -3.57 -1.38
CA ALA A 40 -5.56 -4.13 -2.74
C ALA A 40 -4.25 -3.76 -3.43
N TYR A 41 -3.62 -4.75 -4.06
CA TYR A 41 -2.36 -4.59 -4.78
C TYR A 41 -2.47 -5.14 -6.19
N GLY A 42 -1.78 -4.49 -7.12
CA GLY A 42 -1.60 -5.00 -8.47
C GLY A 42 -0.36 -5.90 -8.58
N SER A 43 -0.46 -7.05 -9.24
CA SER A 43 0.67 -7.98 -9.38
C SER A 43 1.83 -7.45 -10.23
N ILE A 44 1.58 -6.47 -11.10
CA ILE A 44 2.63 -5.80 -11.90
C ILE A 44 3.05 -4.45 -11.29
N ASP A 45 2.42 -4.04 -10.19
CA ASP A 45 2.85 -2.87 -9.43
C ASP A 45 4.09 -3.21 -8.57
N LEU A 46 5.23 -2.59 -8.88
CA LEU A 46 6.46 -2.80 -8.13
C LEU A 46 6.33 -2.42 -6.65
N TRP A 47 5.36 -1.58 -6.29
CA TRP A 47 5.12 -1.21 -4.89
C TRP A 47 4.43 -2.29 -4.07
N ASN A 48 3.86 -3.32 -4.71
CA ASN A 48 3.15 -4.40 -4.00
C ASN A 48 4.06 -5.13 -2.98
N ILE A 49 5.38 -5.14 -3.20
CA ILE A 49 6.36 -5.80 -2.32
C ILE A 49 6.58 -5.05 -1.01
N LEU A 50 6.25 -3.75 -0.97
CA LEU A 50 6.35 -2.92 0.23
C LEU A 50 5.06 -2.96 1.06
N GLY A 51 3.97 -3.43 0.47
CA GLY A 51 2.68 -3.57 1.13
C GLY A 51 2.68 -4.62 2.24
N SER A 52 1.66 -4.57 3.09
CA SER A 52 1.36 -5.63 4.05
C SER A 52 0.43 -6.65 3.43
N TYR A 53 0.73 -7.94 3.65
CA TYR A 53 -0.14 -9.07 3.29
C TYR A 53 -0.73 -9.75 4.53
N THR A 54 -0.77 -9.04 5.66
CA THR A 54 -1.36 -9.56 6.88
C THR A 54 -2.85 -9.83 6.69
N TYR A 55 -3.30 -10.96 7.21
CA TYR A 55 -4.70 -11.39 7.18
C TYR A 55 -5.15 -11.64 8.62
N ASP A 56 -6.20 -10.96 9.04
CA ASP A 56 -6.83 -11.17 10.33
C ASP A 56 -8.34 -10.94 10.23
N SER A 57 -9.10 -12.04 10.16
CA SER A 57 -10.56 -11.99 10.09
C SER A 57 -11.22 -11.52 11.38
N SER A 58 -10.54 -11.59 12.54
CA SER A 58 -11.09 -11.09 13.81
C SER A 58 -11.07 -9.57 13.88
N HIS A 59 -10.16 -8.94 13.14
CA HIS A 59 -10.03 -7.47 13.03
C HIS A 59 -10.53 -6.92 11.69
N ASN A 60 -11.14 -7.73 10.82
CA ASN A 60 -11.52 -7.34 9.46
C ASN A 60 -10.34 -6.75 8.66
N LEU A 61 -9.18 -7.40 8.72
CA LEU A 61 -7.97 -7.02 8.00
C LEU A 61 -7.71 -8.01 6.85
N PHE A 62 -7.81 -7.52 5.62
CA PHE A 62 -7.69 -8.34 4.42
C PHE A 62 -6.74 -7.70 3.41
N SER A 63 -5.97 -8.54 2.71
CA SER A 63 -5.06 -8.12 1.65
C SER A 63 -5.31 -8.95 0.39
N TYR A 64 -5.39 -8.31 -0.77
CA TYR A 64 -5.67 -8.94 -2.06
C TYR A 64 -4.62 -8.57 -3.10
N LEU A 65 -4.10 -9.58 -3.80
CA LEU A 65 -3.25 -9.39 -4.97
C LEU A 65 -4.06 -9.65 -6.23
N ILE A 66 -4.16 -8.63 -7.08
CA ILE A 66 -4.94 -8.64 -8.30
C ILE A 66 -3.99 -8.90 -9.48
N ASN A 67 -4.21 -10.00 -10.19
CA ASN A 67 -3.31 -10.42 -11.26
C ASN A 67 -3.41 -9.51 -12.49
N GLY A 68 -2.25 -9.19 -13.07
CA GLY A 68 -2.14 -8.40 -14.30
C GLY A 68 -2.43 -6.91 -14.12
N LYS A 69 -2.42 -6.39 -12.89
CA LYS A 69 -2.81 -5.01 -12.59
C LYS A 69 -1.67 -4.17 -12.03
N ALA A 70 -1.65 -2.93 -12.49
CA ALA A 70 -0.68 -1.92 -12.09
C ALA A 70 -1.17 -1.13 -10.88
N HIS A 71 -0.41 -0.09 -10.54
CA HIS A 71 -0.64 0.77 -9.39
C HIS A 71 -2.08 1.30 -9.34
N PHE A 72 -2.77 1.01 -8.24
CA PHE A 72 -4.15 1.46 -7.93
C PHE A 72 -5.18 1.19 -9.04
N ALA A 73 -5.04 0.08 -9.76
CA ALA A 73 -5.92 -0.18 -10.89
C ALA A 73 -7.38 -0.45 -10.52
N ASP A 74 -7.63 -0.83 -9.26
CA ASP A 74 -8.93 -1.04 -8.63
C ASP A 74 -9.70 0.27 -8.37
N LEU A 75 -9.01 1.41 -8.25
CA LEU A 75 -9.63 2.72 -8.04
C LEU A 75 -10.08 3.41 -9.33
N TYR A 76 -9.74 2.84 -10.49
CA TYR A 76 -10.19 3.40 -11.76
C TYR A 76 -11.64 3.01 -12.08
N PRO A 77 -12.35 3.86 -12.85
CA PRO A 77 -13.65 3.48 -13.39
C PRO A 77 -13.58 2.13 -14.12
N PRO A 78 -14.62 1.30 -14.01
CA PRO A 78 -14.64 0.02 -14.69
C PRO A 78 -14.49 0.14 -16.22
N ARG A 79 -13.87 -0.86 -16.84
CA ARG A 79 -13.64 -0.90 -18.29
C ARG A 79 -13.86 -2.28 -18.81
N GLU A 80 -14.49 -2.41 -19.97
CA GLU A 80 -14.73 -3.70 -20.63
C GLU A 80 -13.46 -4.57 -20.77
N THR A 81 -12.28 -3.95 -20.86
CA THR A 81 -10.98 -4.62 -20.95
C THR A 81 -10.38 -5.05 -19.61
N ASN A 82 -11.09 -4.90 -18.50
CA ASN A 82 -10.60 -5.37 -17.22
C ASN A 82 -10.57 -6.91 -17.19
N PRO A 83 -9.51 -7.51 -16.63
CA PRO A 83 -9.42 -8.93 -16.37
C PRO A 83 -10.44 -9.33 -15.31
N VAL A 84 -10.74 -10.63 -15.25
CA VAL A 84 -11.74 -11.23 -14.37
C VAL A 84 -11.57 -10.84 -12.90
N ASP A 85 -10.31 -10.72 -12.44
CA ASP A 85 -9.97 -10.38 -11.05
C ASP A 85 -10.32 -8.93 -10.65
N LEU A 86 -10.68 -8.06 -11.60
CA LEU A 86 -11.28 -6.74 -11.34
C LEU A 86 -12.55 -6.58 -12.18
N PRO A 87 -13.70 -7.11 -11.71
CA PRO A 87 -14.93 -7.10 -12.48
C PRO A 87 -15.43 -5.69 -12.74
N ASN A 88 -16.26 -5.56 -13.78
CA ASN A 88 -16.72 -4.26 -14.28
C ASN A 88 -17.75 -3.55 -13.40
N GLU A 89 -18.10 -4.13 -12.26
CA GLU A 89 -19.10 -3.57 -11.35
C GLU A 89 -18.69 -3.90 -9.91
N SER A 90 -18.52 -2.86 -9.08
CA SER A 90 -18.53 -3.01 -7.63
C SER A 90 -19.94 -3.41 -7.21
N LYS A 91 -20.15 -4.69 -6.90
CA LYS A 91 -21.39 -5.14 -6.28
C LYS A 91 -21.47 -4.68 -4.82
#